data_AF-A0A9N9S642-F1
#
_entry.id   AF-A0A9N9S642-F1
#
_cell.length_a   1.000
_cell.length_b   1.000
_cell.length_c   1.000
_cell.angle_alpha   90.00
_cell.angle_beta   90.00
_cell.angle_gamma   90.00
#
_symmetry.space_group_name_H-M   'P 1'
#
loop_
_entity.id
_entity.type
_entity.pdbx_description
1 polymer ?
#
loop_
_entity_poly.entity_id
_entity_poly.type
_entity_poly.pdbx_seq_one_letter_code
_entity_poly.pdbx_strand_id
1 'polypeptide(L)'
;MNPNMNVPQGIIQQQSPQQNIPPQMQPMVPPQMSNIMPSPNPDNITKVKSLVGPLKESLKNIFQSAAQLLNQDNSGNAKQPESNARFDKHLEEFYSICDQIELHLITAKKCTEQAYASQVYLPVPVVPTRSENMAQENALTYMQYLDLVKTQITYAKEIHDTLLMAAQNI
;
A
#
# COMPACT_ATOMS: atom_id res chain seq x y z
N MET A 1 23.10 -2.99 50.66
CA MET A 1 22.52 -4.28 51.07
C MET A 1 21.31 -3.96 51.93
N ASN A 2 20.13 -4.28 51.40
CA ASN A 2 18.83 -4.37 52.07
C ASN A 2 18.11 -3.07 52.54
N PRO A 3 16.78 -3.10 52.76
CA PRO A 3 15.78 -2.68 51.76
C PRO A 3 14.71 -1.76 52.39
N ASN A 4 13.75 -1.23 51.62
CA ASN A 4 12.36 -1.27 52.07
C ASN A 4 11.36 -0.98 50.94
N MET A 5 10.41 -1.90 50.77
CA MET A 5 9.13 -1.67 50.10
C MET A 5 8.27 -0.75 50.98
N ASN A 6 7.47 0.15 50.40
CA ASN A 6 6.06 0.27 50.76
C ASN A 6 5.28 1.11 49.73
N VAL A 7 4.40 0.45 48.98
CA VAL A 7 3.11 0.97 48.48
C VAL A 7 2.04 0.51 49.51
N PRO A 8 0.75 0.89 49.47
CA PRO A 8 0.02 2.00 48.82
C PRO A 8 -1.04 2.66 49.77
N GLN A 9 -1.63 3.81 49.42
CA GLN A 9 -2.95 4.35 49.85
C GLN A 9 -3.02 5.82 49.40
N GLY A 10 -4.13 6.42 48.95
CA GLY A 10 -5.51 5.99 48.86
C GLY A 10 -6.33 7.07 48.13
N ILE A 11 -7.46 6.62 47.60
CA ILE A 11 -8.66 7.35 47.20
C ILE A 11 -9.06 8.46 48.18
N ILE A 12 -9.17 9.71 47.72
CA ILE A 12 -10.04 10.72 48.35
C ILE A 12 -10.77 11.52 47.27
N GLN A 13 -12.08 11.43 47.39
CA GLN A 13 -13.17 12.09 46.70
C GLN A 13 -13.31 13.52 47.23
N GLN A 14 -13.46 14.53 46.36
CA GLN A 14 -13.86 15.87 46.80
C GLN A 14 -15.02 16.39 45.94
N GLN A 15 -16.18 16.45 46.57
CA GLN A 15 -17.38 17.17 46.12
C GLN A 15 -17.26 18.65 46.52
N SER A 16 -17.83 19.54 45.70
CA SER A 16 -18.18 20.91 46.08
C SER A 16 -19.55 21.26 45.48
N PRO A 17 -20.44 21.98 46.17
CA PRO A 17 -21.82 22.17 45.73
C PRO A 17 -22.10 23.54 45.06
N GLN A 18 -22.95 23.47 44.03
CA GLN A 18 -24.07 24.37 43.71
C GLN A 18 -23.81 25.78 43.13
N GLN A 19 -24.09 25.96 41.83
CA GLN A 19 -24.89 27.11 41.39
C GLN A 19 -25.74 26.80 40.15
N ASN A 20 -26.96 27.32 40.20
CA ASN A 20 -28.15 26.99 39.43
C ASN A 20 -28.20 27.77 38.10
N ILE A 21 -28.22 27.09 36.94
CA ILE A 21 -28.44 27.70 35.62
C ILE A 21 -29.38 26.78 34.81
N PRO A 22 -30.40 27.30 34.09
CA PRO A 22 -31.42 26.49 33.42
C PRO A 22 -30.88 25.61 32.27
N PRO A 23 -31.49 24.45 31.99
CA PRO A 23 -31.02 23.53 30.97
C PRO A 23 -31.37 24.04 29.56
N GLN A 24 -30.35 24.43 28.80
CA GLN A 24 -30.47 24.62 27.35
C GLN A 24 -30.17 23.26 26.69
N MET A 25 -31.12 22.75 25.91
CA MET A 25 -30.99 21.52 25.13
C MET A 25 -29.78 21.62 24.19
N GLN A 26 -28.72 20.86 24.45
CA GLN A 26 -27.67 20.61 23.46
C GLN A 26 -28.08 19.42 22.59
N PRO A 27 -28.03 19.53 21.25
CA PRO A 27 -28.19 18.38 20.37
C PRO A 27 -27.03 17.41 20.60
N MET A 28 -27.37 16.18 20.95
CA MET A 28 -26.43 15.05 21.02
C MET A 28 -25.94 14.75 19.60
N VAL A 29 -24.71 15.15 19.29
CA VAL A 29 -24.03 14.78 18.05
C VAL A 29 -23.67 13.29 18.15
N PRO A 30 -24.04 12.44 17.17
CA PRO A 30 -23.61 11.04 17.17
C PRO A 30 -22.09 10.95 17.10
N PRO A 31 -21.45 9.95 17.74
CA PRO A 31 -20.01 9.76 17.65
C PRO A 31 -19.64 9.47 16.19
N GLN A 32 -18.80 10.34 15.60
CA GLN A 32 -18.15 10.07 14.32
C GLN A 32 -17.37 8.76 14.44
N MET A 33 -17.73 7.76 13.63
CA MET A 33 -16.81 6.67 13.32
C MET A 33 -15.55 7.29 12.73
N SER A 34 -14.44 7.15 13.45
CA SER A 34 -13.09 7.33 12.94
C SER A 34 -12.92 6.40 11.73
N ASN A 35 -13.11 6.95 10.53
CA ASN A 35 -12.80 6.23 9.31
C ASN A 35 -11.27 6.11 9.28
N ILE A 36 -10.80 4.89 9.53
CA ILE A 36 -9.39 4.53 9.59
C ILE A 36 -8.78 4.93 8.25
N MET A 37 -8.03 6.02 8.26
CA MET A 37 -7.23 6.45 7.12
C MET A 37 -6.23 5.32 6.86
N PRO A 38 -6.27 4.64 5.70
CA PRO A 38 -5.21 3.69 5.40
C PRO A 38 -3.92 4.51 5.33
N SER A 39 -3.02 4.27 6.29
CA SER A 39 -1.66 4.79 6.25
C SER A 39 -1.11 4.59 4.84
N PRO A 40 -0.38 5.56 4.28
CA PRO A 40 0.19 5.41 2.95
C PRO A 40 1.08 4.18 2.96
N ASN A 41 0.61 3.10 2.36
CA ASN A 41 1.46 1.95 2.07
C ASN A 41 2.67 2.48 1.30
N PRO A 42 3.90 2.03 1.61
CA PRO A 42 5.09 2.55 0.95
C PRO A 42 4.92 2.43 -0.57
N ASP A 43 5.25 3.50 -1.30
CA ASP A 43 5.19 3.47 -2.75
C ASP A 43 6.12 2.36 -3.30
N ASN A 44 5.76 1.80 -4.46
CA ASN A 44 6.46 0.67 -5.05
C ASN A 44 7.97 0.94 -5.23
N ILE A 45 8.37 2.19 -5.47
CA ILE A 45 9.77 2.59 -5.58
C ILE A 45 10.50 2.48 -4.24
N THR A 46 9.89 2.90 -3.13
CA THR A 46 10.47 2.71 -1.80
C THR A 46 10.62 1.23 -1.46
N LYS A 47 9.65 0.39 -1.85
CA LYS A 47 9.77 -1.08 -1.70
C LYS A 47 10.97 -1.63 -2.47
N VAL A 48 11.15 -1.26 -3.74
CA VAL A 48 12.34 -1.68 -4.52
C VAL A 48 13.63 -1.24 -3.85
N LYS A 49 13.72 0.01 -3.40
CA LYS A 49 14.92 0.53 -2.70
C LYS A 49 15.22 -0.28 -1.43
N SER A 50 14.19 -0.68 -0.68
CA SER A 50 14.36 -1.50 0.53
C SER A 50 14.87 -2.92 0.22
N LEU A 51 14.62 -3.45 -0.98
CA LEU A 51 15.06 -4.78 -1.41
C LEU A 51 16.52 -4.80 -1.93
N VAL A 52 17.13 -3.65 -2.21
CA VAL A 52 18.52 -3.58 -2.70
C VAL A 52 19.52 -4.14 -1.68
N GLY A 53 19.32 -3.88 -0.39
CA GLY A 53 20.15 -4.44 0.68
C GLY A 53 20.06 -5.97 0.74
N PRO A 54 18.85 -6.54 0.91
CA PRO A 54 18.60 -7.98 0.84
C PRO A 54 19.16 -8.64 -0.41
N LEU A 55 19.00 -8.02 -1.59
CA LEU A 55 19.54 -8.55 -2.85
C LEU A 55 21.07 -8.71 -2.80
N LYS A 56 21.78 -7.69 -2.30
CA LYS A 56 23.23 -7.73 -2.14
C LYS A 56 23.66 -8.81 -1.15
N GLU A 57 22.95 -8.95 -0.04
CA GLU A 57 23.28 -9.96 0.97
C GLU A 57 23.01 -11.38 0.46
N SER A 58 21.88 -11.59 -0.21
CA SER A 58 21.57 -12.88 -0.84
C SER A 58 22.63 -13.28 -1.87
N LEU A 59 23.07 -12.35 -2.72
CA LEU A 59 24.13 -12.60 -3.69
C LEU A 59 25.47 -12.95 -3.02
N LYS A 60 25.81 -12.27 -1.92
CA LYS A 60 26.98 -12.61 -1.10
C LYS A 60 26.88 -14.01 -0.52
N ASN A 61 25.71 -14.42 -0.03
CA ASN A 61 25.47 -15.76 0.52
C ASN A 61 25.60 -16.86 -0.56
N ILE A 62 25.15 -16.59 -1.79
CA ILE A 62 25.38 -17.48 -2.94
C ILE A 62 26.89 -17.66 -3.17
N PHE A 63 27.66 -16.58 -3.23
CA PHE A 63 29.12 -16.70 -3.45
C PHE A 63 29.83 -17.43 -2.32
N GLN A 64 29.44 -17.19 -1.06
CA GLN A 64 30.02 -17.88 0.09
C GLN A 64 29.71 -19.37 0.07
N SER A 65 28.47 -19.75 -0.19
CA SER A 65 28.05 -21.16 -0.27
C SER A 65 28.65 -21.86 -1.49
N ALA A 66 28.73 -21.20 -2.65
CA ALA A 66 29.41 -21.73 -3.84
C ALA A 66 30.90 -21.98 -3.59
N ALA A 67 31.61 -21.05 -2.95
CA ALA A 67 33.02 -21.22 -2.61
C ALA A 67 33.24 -22.40 -1.64
N GLN A 68 32.36 -22.57 -0.65
CA GLN A 68 32.40 -23.72 0.26
C GLN A 68 32.19 -25.04 -0.50
N LEU A 69 31.26 -25.06 -1.45
CA LEU A 69 30.96 -26.24 -2.25
C LEU A 69 32.16 -26.65 -3.13
N LEU A 70 32.79 -25.69 -3.82
CA LEU A 70 34.00 -25.93 -4.62
C LEU A 70 35.17 -26.44 -3.79
N ASN A 71 35.37 -25.88 -2.59
CA ASN A 71 36.43 -26.31 -1.69
C ASN A 71 36.19 -27.72 -1.15
N GLN A 72 34.93 -28.11 -0.90
CA GLN A 72 34.58 -29.46 -0.49
C GLN A 72 34.82 -30.49 -1.59
N ASP A 73 34.45 -30.18 -2.83
CA ASP A 73 34.71 -31.06 -3.99
C ASP A 73 36.22 -31.27 -4.20
N ASN A 74 37.02 -30.21 -4.09
CA ASN A 74 38.49 -30.31 -4.21
C ASN A 74 39.15 -31.09 -3.06
N SER A 75 38.52 -31.18 -1.90
CA SER A 75 39.06 -31.85 -0.71
C SER A 75 38.83 -33.36 -0.72
N GLY A 76 38.19 -33.92 -1.76
CA GLY A 76 37.88 -35.35 -1.87
C GLY A 76 36.83 -35.84 -0.87
N ASN A 77 36.21 -34.93 -0.12
CA ASN A 77 35.17 -35.24 0.86
C ASN A 77 33.83 -35.29 0.12
N ALA A 78 33.62 -36.38 -0.61
CA ALA A 78 32.49 -36.53 -1.51
C ALA A 78 31.15 -36.39 -0.77
N LYS A 79 30.40 -35.34 -1.12
CA LYS A 79 28.95 -35.17 -0.93
C LYS A 79 28.47 -35.07 0.52
N GLN A 80 28.51 -33.86 1.08
CA GLN A 80 27.61 -33.47 2.17
C GLN A 80 26.30 -32.92 1.56
N PRO A 81 25.15 -33.63 1.64
CA PRO A 81 23.89 -33.13 1.08
C PRO A 81 23.44 -31.79 1.72
N GLU A 82 23.91 -31.49 2.93
CA GLU A 82 23.70 -30.22 3.63
C GLU A 82 24.28 -29.00 2.90
N SER A 83 25.46 -29.09 2.27
CA SER A 83 26.10 -27.92 1.63
C SER A 83 25.40 -27.54 0.33
N ASN A 84 24.97 -28.52 -0.47
CA ASN A 84 24.13 -28.30 -1.64
C ASN A 84 22.79 -27.66 -1.27
N ALA A 85 22.11 -28.18 -0.24
CA ALA A 85 20.83 -27.64 0.20
C ALA A 85 20.92 -26.18 0.67
N ARG A 86 22.04 -25.77 1.27
CA ARG A 86 22.28 -24.36 1.64
C ARG A 86 22.47 -23.47 0.43
N PHE A 87 23.23 -23.92 -0.57
CA PHE A 87 23.39 -23.18 -1.82
C PHE A 87 22.05 -22.98 -2.53
N ASP A 88 21.26 -24.05 -2.68
CA ASP A 88 19.95 -23.99 -3.33
C ASP A 88 19.00 -23.03 -2.60
N LYS A 89 19.03 -23.03 -1.26
CA LYS A 89 18.24 -22.08 -0.44
C LYS A 89 18.64 -20.62 -0.68
N HIS A 90 19.94 -20.32 -0.75
CA HIS A 90 20.40 -18.95 -1.03
C HIS A 90 20.04 -18.49 -2.45
N LEU A 91 20.04 -19.43 -3.39
CA LEU A 91 19.64 -19.20 -4.77
C LEU A 91 18.12 -18.96 -4.90
N GLU A 92 17.30 -19.72 -4.17
CA GLU A 92 15.85 -19.49 -4.07
C GLU A 92 15.53 -18.12 -3.46
N GLU A 93 16.22 -17.74 -2.38
CA GLU A 93 16.07 -16.42 -1.75
C GLU A 93 16.42 -15.28 -2.73
N PHE A 94 17.48 -15.44 -3.52
CA PHE A 94 17.87 -14.46 -4.53
C PHE A 94 16.78 -14.27 -5.60
N TYR A 95 16.25 -15.38 -6.13
CA TYR A 95 15.17 -15.30 -7.12
C TYR A 95 13.91 -14.69 -6.54
N SER A 96 13.52 -15.06 -5.31
CA SER A 96 12.37 -14.46 -4.64
C SER A 96 12.49 -12.95 -4.48
N ILE A 97 13.69 -12.44 -4.18
CA ILE A 97 13.94 -10.99 -4.10
C ILE A 97 13.85 -10.34 -5.49
N CYS A 98 14.37 -10.99 -6.53
CA CYS A 98 14.27 -10.49 -7.91
C CYS A 98 12.82 -10.41 -8.38
N ASP A 99 12.02 -11.43 -8.12
CA ASP A 99 10.59 -11.47 -8.46
C ASP A 99 9.83 -10.31 -7.78
N GLN A 100 10.14 -10.05 -6.50
CA GLN A 100 9.55 -8.94 -5.77
C GLN A 100 9.95 -7.58 -6.36
N ILE A 101 11.22 -7.41 -6.74
CA ILE A 101 11.70 -6.18 -7.39
C ILE A 101 10.98 -5.99 -8.73
N GLU A 102 10.92 -7.04 -9.55
CA GLU A 102 10.23 -7.00 -10.84
C GLU A 102 8.76 -6.62 -10.68
N LEU A 103 8.05 -7.28 -9.76
CA LEU A 103 6.64 -6.99 -9.48
C LEU A 103 6.42 -5.53 -9.09
N HIS A 104 7.25 -4.98 -8.20
CA HIS A 104 7.13 -3.59 -7.79
C HIS A 104 7.46 -2.61 -8.92
N LEU A 105 8.47 -2.88 -9.74
CA LEU A 105 8.81 -2.04 -10.90
C LEU A 105 7.71 -2.06 -11.97
N ILE A 106 7.15 -3.24 -12.28
CA ILE A 106 6.02 -3.38 -13.20
C ILE A 106 4.82 -2.60 -12.66
N THR A 107 4.52 -2.74 -11.37
CA THR A 107 3.42 -2.01 -10.73
C THR A 107 3.64 -0.50 -10.79
N ALA A 108 4.85 -0.01 -10.47
CA ALA A 108 5.18 1.41 -10.53
C ALA A 108 5.02 2.00 -11.94
N LYS A 109 5.44 1.25 -12.96
CA LYS A 109 5.24 1.61 -14.37
C LYS A 109 3.76 1.73 -14.71
N LYS A 110 2.95 0.74 -14.34
CA LYS A 110 1.50 0.77 -14.56
C LYS A 110 0.82 1.94 -13.86
N CYS A 111 1.21 2.26 -12.62
CA CYS A 111 0.71 3.44 -11.92
C CYS A 111 1.05 4.74 -12.65
N THR A 112 2.26 4.84 -13.22
CA THR A 112 2.69 6.00 -13.99
C THR A 112 1.90 6.14 -15.30
N GLU A 113 1.72 5.03 -16.02
CA GLU A 113 0.90 4.96 -17.23
C GLU A 113 -0.56 5.33 -16.94
N GLN A 114 -1.12 4.83 -15.84
CA GLN A 114 -2.47 5.18 -15.41
C GLN A 114 -2.60 6.66 -15.03
N ALA A 115 -1.61 7.22 -14.33
CA ALA A 115 -1.60 8.64 -13.99
C ALA A 115 -1.52 9.52 -15.25
N TYR A 116 -0.68 9.14 -16.21
CA TYR A 116 -0.59 9.81 -17.50
C TYR A 116 -1.91 9.73 -18.28
N ALA A 117 -2.49 8.53 -18.40
CA ALA A 117 -3.77 8.34 -19.08
C ALA A 117 -4.90 9.14 -18.42
N SER A 118 -4.93 9.20 -17.08
CA SER A 118 -5.87 10.04 -16.33
C SER A 118 -5.76 11.51 -16.72
N GLN A 119 -4.54 12.05 -16.84
CA GLN A 119 -4.33 13.45 -17.24
C GLN A 119 -4.70 13.74 -18.70
N VAL A 120 -4.52 12.76 -19.59
CA VAL A 120 -4.77 12.95 -21.03
C VAL A 120 -6.25 12.79 -21.37
N TYR A 121 -6.94 11.82 -20.76
CA TYR A 121 -8.28 11.42 -21.16
C TYR A 121 -9.39 11.91 -20.22
N LEU A 122 -9.05 12.47 -19.05
CA LEU A 122 -10.04 13.01 -18.12
C LEU A 122 -9.96 14.53 -18.04
N PRO A 123 -11.12 15.20 -17.94
CA PRO A 123 -11.18 16.65 -17.81
C PRO A 123 -10.75 17.14 -16.41
N VAL A 124 -10.73 16.24 -15.42
CA VAL A 124 -10.57 16.56 -14.00
C VAL A 124 -9.76 15.44 -13.32
N PRO A 125 -8.78 15.77 -12.44
CA PRO A 125 -7.97 14.77 -11.75
C PRO A 125 -8.81 13.87 -10.84
N VAL A 126 -8.39 12.61 -10.66
CA VAL A 126 -9.08 11.63 -9.79
C VAL A 126 -8.28 11.41 -8.52
N VAL A 127 -8.93 11.54 -7.35
CA VAL A 127 -8.31 11.34 -6.03
C VAL A 127 -8.73 10.00 -5.41
N PRO A 128 -7.79 9.20 -4.85
CA PRO A 128 -8.09 7.89 -4.27
C PRO A 128 -8.94 7.93 -3.00
N THR A 129 -8.76 8.98 -2.18
CA THR A 129 -9.37 9.09 -0.86
C THR A 129 -10.07 10.42 -0.72
N ARG A 130 -11.31 10.41 -0.21
CA ARG A 130 -12.04 11.63 0.16
C ARG A 130 -11.36 12.24 1.39
N SER A 131 -10.53 13.28 1.20
CA SER A 131 -10.13 14.16 2.30
C SER A 131 -11.25 15.19 2.52
N GLU A 132 -11.54 15.52 3.77
CA GLU A 132 -12.64 16.44 4.14
C GLU A 132 -12.39 17.87 3.61
N ASN A 133 -11.16 18.18 3.21
CA ASN A 133 -10.74 19.45 2.64
C ASN A 133 -10.83 19.51 1.10
N MET A 134 -11.29 18.43 0.43
CA MET A 134 -11.37 18.35 -1.04
C MET A 134 -12.50 19.18 -1.66
N ALA A 135 -13.38 19.80 -0.86
CA ALA A 135 -14.47 20.62 -1.39
C ALA A 135 -13.98 21.84 -2.20
N GLN A 136 -12.68 22.20 -2.12
CA GLN A 136 -12.06 23.29 -2.87
C GLN A 136 -11.23 22.85 -4.08
N GLU A 137 -10.96 21.54 -4.25
CA GLU A 137 -10.16 21.04 -5.35
C GLU A 137 -11.09 20.44 -6.41
N ASN A 138 -11.05 20.94 -7.64
CA ASN A 138 -11.75 20.34 -8.78
C ASN A 138 -11.16 18.95 -9.04
N ALA A 139 -11.60 17.95 -8.29
CA ALA A 139 -11.15 16.57 -8.36
C ALA A 139 -12.33 15.61 -8.25
N LEU A 140 -12.28 14.52 -9.02
CA LEU A 140 -13.25 13.44 -8.99
C LEU A 140 -12.88 12.42 -7.91
N THR A 141 -13.86 12.00 -7.12
CA THR A 141 -13.73 10.76 -6.34
C THR A 141 -13.76 9.54 -7.26
N TYR A 142 -13.24 8.41 -6.80
CA TYR A 142 -13.26 7.17 -7.59
C TYR A 142 -14.67 6.75 -8.03
N MET A 143 -15.69 6.93 -7.17
CA MET A 143 -17.09 6.66 -7.56
C MET A 143 -17.58 7.59 -8.67
N GLN A 144 -17.33 8.90 -8.54
CA GLN A 144 -17.70 9.86 -9.59
C GLN A 144 -16.98 9.59 -10.91
N TYR A 145 -15.72 9.17 -10.85
CA TYR A 145 -14.98 8.72 -12.02
C TYR A 145 -15.65 7.52 -12.72
N LEU A 146 -16.07 6.50 -11.96
CA LEU A 146 -16.76 5.34 -12.55
C LEU A 146 -18.07 5.74 -13.24
N ASP A 147 -18.84 6.64 -12.63
CA ASP A 147 -20.09 7.11 -13.22
C ASP A 147 -19.85 7.94 -14.48
N LEU A 148 -18.83 8.81 -14.49
CA LEU A 148 -18.42 9.56 -15.67
C LEU A 148 -18.04 8.63 -16.83
N VAL A 149 -17.24 7.59 -16.56
CA VAL A 149 -16.82 6.61 -17.59
C VAL A 149 -18.03 5.87 -18.16
N LYS A 150 -18.99 5.45 -17.32
CA LYS A 150 -20.22 4.81 -17.80
C LYS A 150 -21.01 5.74 -18.72
N THR A 151 -21.17 7.01 -18.35
CA THR A 151 -21.86 8.00 -19.19
C THR A 151 -21.15 8.20 -20.52
N GLN A 152 -19.82 8.31 -20.52
CA GLN A 152 -19.03 8.43 -21.75
C GLN A 152 -19.20 7.22 -22.67
N ILE A 153 -19.21 6.00 -22.11
CA ILE A 153 -19.45 4.76 -22.88
C ILE A 153 -20.85 4.76 -23.51
N THR A 154 -21.88 5.11 -22.74
CA THR A 154 -23.26 5.18 -23.26
C THR A 154 -23.36 6.20 -24.39
N TYR A 155 -22.81 7.39 -24.20
CA TYR A 155 -22.83 8.45 -25.20
C TYR A 155 -22.09 8.04 -26.50
N ALA A 156 -20.93 7.38 -26.38
CA ALA A 156 -20.21 6.87 -27.54
C ALA A 156 -21.01 5.81 -28.31
N LYS A 157 -21.75 4.94 -27.61
CA LYS A 157 -22.66 3.97 -28.25
C LYS A 157 -23.82 4.65 -28.97
N GLU A 158 -24.45 5.64 -28.35
CA GLU A 158 -25.54 6.39 -28.98
C GLU A 158 -25.09 7.09 -30.26
N ILE A 159 -23.90 7.70 -30.27
CA ILE A 159 -23.31 8.29 -31.48
C ILE A 159 -23.07 7.21 -32.54
N HIS A 160 -22.45 6.10 -32.16
CA HIS A 160 -22.18 4.98 -33.07
C HIS A 160 -23.47 4.47 -33.73
N ASP A 161 -24.51 4.22 -32.93
CA ASP A 161 -25.78 3.69 -33.42
C ASP A 161 -26.50 4.71 -34.32
N THR A 162 -26.44 5.99 -33.96
CA THR A 162 -26.96 7.07 -34.80
C THR A 162 -26.26 7.13 -36.16
N LEU A 163 -24.92 7.04 -36.17
CA LEU A 163 -24.13 7.02 -37.40
C LEU A 163 -24.41 5.77 -38.23
N LEU A 164 -24.57 4.61 -37.60
CA LEU A 164 -24.89 3.36 -38.28
C LEU A 164 -26.28 3.42 -38.93
N MET A 165 -27.30 3.91 -38.22
CA MET A 165 -28.64 4.11 -38.77
C MET A 165 -28.62 5.11 -39.93
N ALA A 166 -27.86 6.19 -39.81
CA ALA A 166 -27.70 7.16 -40.89
C ALA A 166 -27.04 6.52 -42.13
N ALA A 167 -25.98 5.72 -41.94
CA ALA A 167 -25.28 5.04 -43.03
C ALA A 167 -26.11 3.96 -43.73
N GLN A 168 -27.02 3.30 -43.02
CA GLN A 168 -27.94 2.31 -43.59
C GLN A 168 -29.11 2.93 -44.37
N ASN A 169 -29.34 4.23 -44.20
CA ASN A 169 -30.38 5.00 -44.89
C ASN A 169 -29.86 5.78 -46.12
N ILE A 170 -28.64 5.48 -46.58
CA ILE A 170 -28.03 5.98 -47.83
C ILE A 170 -28.01 4.83 -48.85
#